data_AF-A0A924X5M3-F1
#
_entry.id   AF-A0A924X5M3-F1
#
_cell.length_a   1.000
_cell.length_b   1.000
_cell.length_c   1.000
_cell.angle_alpha   90.00
_cell.angle_beta   90.00
_cell.angle_gamma   90.00
#
_symmetry.space_group_name_H-M   'P 1'
#
loop_
_entity.id
_entity.type
_entity.pdbx_description
1 polymer ?
#
loop_
_entity_poly.entity_id
_entity_poly.type
_entity_poly.pdbx_seq_one_letter_code
_entity_poly.pdbx_strand_id
1 'polypeptide(L)'
;MIVLSVALLALAQQATPPQATGVPASTIARISVTPAVRDVPAGDTVRFSAQAVDADGKPVPNVRILWNAQGGQGEIDSVGTLV
;
A
#
# COMPACT_ATOMS: atom_id res chain seq x y z
N MET A 1 51.14 -25.29 30.14
CA MET A 1 49.96 -24.44 29.99
C MET A 1 50.43 -23.00 30.07
N ILE A 2 50.45 -22.25 28.97
CA ILE A 2 50.39 -20.78 28.86
C ILE A 2 50.14 -20.51 27.37
N VAL A 3 49.10 -19.73 27.11
CA VAL A 3 48.39 -19.60 25.83
C VAL A 3 48.88 -18.34 25.11
N LEU A 4 49.03 -18.40 23.79
CA LEU A 4 49.37 -17.26 22.92
C LEU A 4 48.39 -16.09 23.11
N SER A 5 48.89 -14.89 23.35
CA SER A 5 48.10 -13.65 23.34
C SER A 5 48.27 -12.97 21.98
N VAL A 6 47.27 -13.14 21.11
CA VAL A 6 47.13 -12.35 19.88
C VAL A 6 46.38 -11.07 20.25
N ALA A 7 46.94 -9.93 19.83
CA ALA A 7 46.40 -8.61 20.06
C ALA A 7 44.93 -8.48 19.60
N LEU A 8 44.11 -7.90 20.47
CA LEU A 8 42.70 -7.59 20.27
C LEU A 8 42.54 -6.62 19.08
N LEU A 9 42.07 -7.14 17.93
CA LEU A 9 41.74 -6.36 16.74
C LEU A 9 40.23 -6.02 16.76
N ALA A 10 39.93 -4.75 17.02
CA ALA A 10 38.69 -4.00 16.75
C ALA A 10 37.32 -4.72 16.91
N LEU A 11 36.58 -4.30 17.94
CA LEU A 11 35.12 -4.42 18.00
C LEU A 11 34.47 -3.64 16.84
N ALA A 12 34.16 -4.32 15.74
CA ALA A 12 33.12 -3.89 14.82
C ALA A 12 31.93 -4.85 14.95
N GLN A 13 31.14 -4.65 16.00
CA GLN A 13 29.75 -5.07 15.99
C GLN A 13 29.04 -4.25 14.91
N GLN A 14 28.91 -4.79 13.71
CA GLN A 14 27.81 -4.44 12.83
C GLN A 14 27.17 -5.74 12.38
N ALA A 15 26.53 -6.42 13.34
CA ALA A 15 25.32 -7.14 12.98
C ALA A 15 24.39 -6.05 12.41
N THR A 16 24.27 -6.01 11.08
CA THR A 16 23.21 -5.25 10.43
C THR A 16 21.93 -5.65 11.16
N PRO A 17 21.20 -4.71 11.79
CA PRO A 17 19.88 -5.04 12.29
C PRO A 17 19.15 -5.71 11.14
N PRO A 18 18.51 -6.88 11.30
CA PRO A 18 17.62 -7.37 10.28
C PRO A 18 16.64 -6.22 10.03
N GLN A 19 16.78 -5.59 8.86
CA GLN A 19 15.86 -4.57 8.42
C GLN A 19 14.53 -5.29 8.38
N ALA A 20 13.69 -5.03 9.37
CA ALA A 20 12.36 -5.58 9.41
C ALA A 20 11.63 -5.00 8.19
N THR A 21 11.65 -5.71 7.08
CA THR A 21 10.73 -5.55 5.94
C THR A 21 9.33 -6.03 6.32
N GLY A 22 8.96 -5.87 7.59
CA GLY A 22 7.59 -6.00 8.04
C GLY A 22 6.81 -4.90 7.36
N VAL A 23 6.10 -5.27 6.29
CA VAL A 23 4.99 -4.46 5.78
C VAL A 23 4.18 -4.08 7.02
N PRO A 24 4.07 -2.79 7.39
CA PRO A 24 3.31 -2.40 8.56
C PRO A 24 1.93 -3.04 8.42
N ALA A 25 1.50 -3.75 9.47
CA ALA A 25 0.23 -4.46 9.45
C ALA A 25 -0.83 -3.51 8.93
N SER A 26 -1.41 -3.83 7.76
CA SER A 26 -2.32 -2.93 7.06
C SER A 26 -3.45 -2.55 7.99
N THR A 27 -3.43 -1.31 8.49
CA THR A 27 -4.49 -0.74 9.33
C THR A 27 -5.79 -0.56 8.54
N ILE A 28 -5.73 -0.71 7.21
CA ILE A 28 -6.86 -0.60 6.31
C ILE A 28 -7.80 -1.80 6.52
N ALA A 29 -9.01 -1.53 6.99
CA ALA A 29 -10.06 -2.54 7.12
C ALA A 29 -11.01 -2.52 5.90
N ARG A 30 -11.18 -1.36 5.24
CA ARG A 30 -12.10 -1.19 4.11
C ARG A 30 -11.62 -0.11 3.15
N ILE A 31 -11.99 -0.25 1.88
CA ILE A 31 -11.90 0.82 0.88
C ILE A 31 -13.33 1.25 0.54
N SER A 32 -13.62 2.53 0.72
CA SER A 32 -14.90 3.15 0.34
C SER A 32 -14.74 3.82 -1.02
N VAL A 33 -15.63 3.52 -1.98
CA VAL A 33 -15.63 4.10 -3.33
C VAL A 33 -16.89 4.93 -3.53
N THR A 34 -16.75 6.14 -4.08
CA THR A 34 -17.85 7.06 -4.38
C THR A 34 -17.77 7.56 -5.82
N PRO A 35 -18.86 7.46 -6.61
CA PRO A 35 -20.13 6.81 -6.27
C PRO A 35 -19.98 5.28 -6.16
N ALA A 36 -20.77 4.65 -5.30
CA ALA A 36 -20.73 3.20 -5.11
C ALA A 36 -21.33 2.42 -6.29
N VAL A 37 -22.37 2.98 -6.91
CA VAL A 37 -23.05 2.45 -8.08
C VAL A 37 -23.39 3.61 -9.01
N ARG A 38 -23.15 3.42 -10.31
CA ARG A 38 -23.52 4.40 -11.33
C ARG A 38 -23.77 3.71 -12.66
N ASP A 39 -24.88 4.05 -13.31
CA ASP A 39 -25.10 3.77 -14.73
C ASP A 39 -24.36 4.81 -15.56
N VAL A 40 -23.48 4.34 -16.44
CA VAL A 40 -22.66 5.17 -17.33
C VAL A 40 -23.04 4.81 -18.76
N PRO A 41 -23.76 5.70 -19.47
CA PRO A 41 -24.05 5.52 -20.89
C PRO A 41 -22.76 5.40 -21.71
N ALA A 42 -22.80 4.65 -22.81
CA ALA A 42 -21.65 4.55 -23.71
C ALA A 42 -21.29 5.93 -24.27
N GLY A 43 -20.00 6.30 -24.15
CA GLY A 43 -19.49 7.61 -24.57
C GLY A 43 -19.53 8.70 -23.49
N ASP A 44 -20.13 8.43 -22.33
CA ASP A 44 -20.02 9.29 -21.16
C ASP A 44 -18.77 8.95 -20.32
N THR A 45 -18.46 9.84 -19.38
CA THR A 45 -17.34 9.67 -18.45
C THR A 45 -17.84 9.82 -17.02
N VAL A 46 -17.34 8.97 -16.12
CA VAL A 46 -17.59 9.10 -14.68
C VAL A 46 -16.29 9.13 -13.90
N ARG A 47 -16.25 9.94 -12.85
CA ARG A 47 -15.13 9.97 -11.91
C ARG A 47 -15.50 9.24 -10.62
N PHE A 48 -14.70 8.23 -10.29
CA PHE A 48 -14.71 7.59 -8.99
C PHE A 48 -13.64 8.20 -8.08
N SER A 49 -13.95 8.19 -6.79
CA SER A 49 -13.04 8.53 -5.71
C SER A 49 -13.00 7.36 -4.74
N ALA A 50 -11.84 7.07 -4.17
CA ALA A 50 -11.69 6.00 -3.20
C ALA A 50 -10.92 6.49 -1.97
N GLN A 51 -11.33 6.00 -0.81
CA GLN A 51 -10.70 6.27 0.47
C GLN A 51 -10.54 4.98 1.25
N ALA A 52 -9.33 4.72 1.73
CA ALA A 52 -9.07 3.63 2.65
C ALA A 52 -9.40 4.08 4.08
N VAL A 53 -10.12 3.23 4.81
CA VAL A 53 -10.51 3.47 6.20
C VAL A 53 -10.11 2.29 7.09
N ASP A 54 -9.84 2.57 8.35
CA ASP A 54 -9.54 1.58 9.38
C ASP A 54 -10.82 0.91 9.94
N ALA A 55 -10.65 0.03 10.93
CA ALA A 55 -11.76 -0.67 11.57
C ALA A 55 -12.72 0.27 12.32
N ASP A 56 -12.23 1.44 12.76
CA ASP A 56 -13.00 2.48 13.43
C ASP A 56 -13.63 3.46 12.42
N GLY A 57 -13.43 3.26 11.12
CA GLY A 57 -13.92 4.12 10.05
C GLY A 57 -13.10 5.40 9.83
N LYS A 58 -11.91 5.53 10.42
CA LYS A 58 -11.05 6.68 10.22
C LYS A 58 -10.24 6.54 8.93
N PRO A 59 -10.00 7.63 8.19
CA PRO A 59 -9.21 7.58 6.97
C PRO A 59 -7.76 7.21 7.27
N VAL A 60 -7.23 6.26 6.51
CA VAL A 60 -5.82 5.87 6.57
C VAL A 60 -5.02 6.74 5.61
N PRO A 61 -4.03 7.52 6.08
CA PRO A 61 -3.21 8.37 5.21
C PRO A 61 -2.19 7.56 4.41
N ASN A 62 -1.64 8.17 3.35
CA ASN A 62 -0.57 7.59 2.51
C ASN A 62 -0.91 6.25 1.85
N VAL A 63 -2.18 6.01 1.57
CA VAL A 63 -2.62 4.81 0.85
C VAL A 63 -2.54 5.03 -0.65
N ARG A 64 -1.88 4.11 -1.34
CA ARG A 64 -1.91 4.02 -2.80
C ARG A 64 -3.09 3.15 -3.21
N ILE A 65 -3.99 3.71 -4.03
CA ILE A 65 -5.14 2.98 -4.59
C ILE A 65 -4.85 2.71 -6.06
N LEU A 66 -5.11 1.47 -6.49
CA LEU A 66 -5.03 1.05 -7.88
C LEU A 66 -6.44 0.76 -8.37
N TRP A 67 -6.75 1.24 -9.57
CA TRP A 67 -8.06 1.07 -10.20
C TRP A 67 -8.01 -0.02 -11.25
N ASN A 68 -9.05 -0.84 -11.30
CA ASN A 68 -9.29 -1.79 -12.38
C ASN A 68 -10.80 -1.90 -12.62
N ALA A 69 -11.21 -1.87 -13.88
CA ALA A 69 -12.58 -2.10 -14.28
C ALA A 69 -12.69 -3.52 -14.85
N GLN A 70 -13.79 -4.19 -14.55
CA GLN A 70 -14.11 -5.52 -15.08
C GLN A 70 -15.41 -5.42 -15.87
N GLY A 71 -15.55 -6.20 -16.95
CA GLY A 71 -16.77 -6.23 -17.77
C GLY A 71 -16.64 -5.65 -19.18
N GLY A 72 -15.47 -5.11 -19.55
CA GLY A 72 -15.08 -4.82 -20.93
C GLY A 72 -15.82 -3.68 -21.65
N GLN A 73 -16.73 -2.97 -20.98
CA GLN A 73 -17.56 -1.91 -21.57
C GLN A 73 -17.00 -0.50 -21.34
N GLY A 74 -15.77 -0.40 -20.84
CA GLY A 74 -15.05 0.84 -20.57
C GLY A 74 -13.68 0.60 -19.97
N GLU A 75 -12.83 1.62 -19.98
CA GLU A 75 -11.48 1.61 -19.40
C GLU A 75 -11.42 2.60 -18.24
N ILE A 76 -10.87 2.16 -17.10
CA ILE A 76 -10.64 3.05 -15.94
C ILE A 76 -9.17 3.42 -15.87
N ASP A 77 -8.88 4.72 -15.78
CA ASP A 77 -7.53 5.23 -15.66
C ASP A 77 -6.98 5.12 -14.23
N SER A 78 -5.69 5.42 -14.07
CA SER A 78 -4.99 5.38 -12.77
C SER A 78 -5.52 6.39 -11.73
N VAL A 79 -6.31 7.37 -12.16
CA VAL A 79 -6.86 8.40 -11.28
C VAL A 79 -8.32 8.12 -10.92
N GLY A 80 -8.97 7.12 -11.52
CA GLY A 80 -10.33 6.67 -11.22
C GLY A 80 -11.39 7.23 -12.17
N THR A 81 -10.99 7.73 -13.34
CA THR A 81 -11.90 8.12 -14.42
C THR A 81 -12.23 6.92 -15.28
N LEU A 82 -13.51 6.59 -15.44
CA LEU A 82 -13.99 5.57 -16.37
C LEU A 82 -14.51 6.24 -17.64
N VAL A 83 -14.06 5.73 -18.79
CA VAL A 83 -14.47 6.12 -20.15
C VAL A 83 -14.93 4.92 -20.97
#